data_AF-A0A3T0RSP9-F1
#
_entry.id   AF-A0A3T0RSP9-F1
#
_cell.length_a   1.000
_cell.length_b   1.000
_cell.length_c   1.000
_cell.angle_alpha   90.00
_cell.angle_beta   90.00
_cell.angle_gamma   90.00
#
_symmetry.space_group_name_H-M   'P 1'
#
loop_
_entity.id
_entity.type
_entity.pdbx_description
1 polymer ?
#
loop_
_entity_poly.entity_id
_entity_poly.type
_entity_poly.pdbx_seq_one_letter_code
_entity_poly.pdbx_strand_id
1 'polypeptide(L)'
;MNHVVSNEQNLRTFNIFTTLKIAFLPIFLALLISSSLDQFINSKIEAILRSPAGLSQSIWIYGAVSIFSSLFFPLIITFFASFALARSIQDVEYSRFIPKTLDGFFKENFELSFLETIRSWGKTFLWTFLFIIPGIIKFFLYMPVPFVVFFSKRYQAGEVDALKLAQKISKKHWFWLLIYMTMFTFVLPMTLSLGMDQYRVFREYFVYATLLTAIDAVVVIVFHYYILKLILKFIKDDDSVNSIEIKEAHGLNV
;
A
#
# COMPACT_ATOMS: atom_id res chain seq x y z
N MET A 1 24.31 -31.00 11.30
CA MET A 1 23.17 -30.20 11.83
C MET A 1 23.62 -28.80 12.29
N ASN A 2 24.52 -28.17 11.53
CA ASN A 2 25.07 -26.83 11.79
C ASN A 2 25.25 -26.19 10.41
N HIS A 3 24.36 -25.28 9.99
CA HIS A 3 24.57 -24.24 8.95
C HIS A 3 23.26 -23.48 8.59
N VAL A 4 22.38 -23.19 9.56
CA VAL A 4 21.20 -22.32 9.33
C VAL A 4 21.37 -20.94 9.96
N VAL A 5 22.58 -20.63 10.46
CA VAL A 5 22.91 -19.34 11.09
C VAL A 5 23.86 -18.56 10.16
N SER A 6 23.34 -18.03 9.05
CA SER A 6 23.99 -16.91 8.33
C SER A 6 23.16 -16.20 7.25
N ASN A 7 21.90 -16.60 6.97
CA ASN A 7 21.14 -15.96 5.87
C ASN A 7 20.41 -14.65 6.26
N GLU A 8 20.57 -14.16 7.49
CA GLU A 8 20.07 -12.83 7.90
C GLU A 8 20.94 -11.66 7.40
N GLN A 9 22.12 -11.93 6.83
CA GLN A 9 23.16 -10.89 6.71
C GLN A 9 23.20 -10.04 5.42
N ASN A 10 22.33 -10.19 4.42
CA ASN A 10 22.39 -9.31 3.22
C ASN A 10 21.03 -8.97 2.58
N LEU A 11 20.05 -8.54 3.37
CA LEU A 11 19.23 -7.40 2.90
C LEU A 11 20.01 -6.15 3.32
N ARG A 12 21.05 -5.80 2.53
CA ARG A 12 21.83 -4.56 2.72
C ARG A 12 20.88 -3.37 2.62
N THR A 13 20.42 -3.00 3.82
CA THR A 13 19.79 -1.77 4.29
C THR A 13 19.13 -0.91 3.23
N PHE A 14 17.80 -1.03 3.13
CA PHE A 14 16.96 0.08 2.67
C PHE A 14 17.37 1.34 3.43
N ASN A 15 17.76 2.38 2.69
CA ASN A 15 18.07 3.67 3.29
C ASN A 15 16.78 4.48 3.43
N ILE A 16 16.17 4.44 4.63
CA ILE A 16 14.93 5.15 4.93
C ILE A 16 15.03 6.66 4.67
N PHE A 17 16.20 7.28 4.85
CA PHE A 17 16.40 8.70 4.57
C PHE A 17 16.35 8.99 3.07
N THR A 18 16.92 8.11 2.25
CA THR A 18 16.81 8.20 0.78
C THR A 18 15.36 8.00 0.36
N THR A 19 14.66 7.00 0.91
CA THR A 19 13.24 6.78 0.66
C THR A 19 12.43 8.02 1.01
N LEU A 20 12.63 8.59 2.21
CA LEU A 20 11.93 9.78 2.67
C LEU A 20 12.17 10.96 1.73
N LYS A 21 13.42 11.22 1.34
CA LYS A 21 13.76 12.32 0.43
C LYS A 21 13.06 12.21 -0.94
N ILE A 22 12.88 10.99 -1.46
CA ILE A 22 12.24 10.75 -2.76
C ILE A 22 10.71 10.73 -2.64
N ALA A 23 10.19 10.08 -1.60
CA ALA A 23 8.76 9.80 -1.44
C ALA A 23 7.97 10.93 -0.78
N PHE A 24 8.63 11.75 0.06
CA PHE A 24 7.93 12.69 0.94
C PHE A 24 7.06 13.66 0.17
N LEU A 25 7.62 14.41 -0.78
CA LEU A 25 6.88 15.42 -1.53
C LEU A 25 5.67 14.83 -2.30
N PRO A 26 5.81 13.77 -3.13
CA PRO A 26 4.66 13.23 -3.87
C PRO A 26 3.59 12.63 -2.94
N ILE A 27 3.97 11.93 -1.87
CA ILE A 27 3.01 11.36 -0.92
C ILE A 27 2.32 12.47 -0.11
N PHE A 28 3.07 13.47 0.34
CA PHE A 28 2.53 14.63 1.02
C PHE A 28 1.50 15.37 0.16
N LEU A 29 1.82 15.64 -1.11
CA LEU A 29 0.88 16.27 -2.03
C LEU A 29 -0.35 15.40 -2.28
N ALA A 30 -0.19 14.10 -2.46
CA ALA A 30 -1.32 13.18 -2.62
C ALA A 30 -2.24 13.18 -1.38
N LEU A 31 -1.68 13.15 -0.17
CA LEU A 31 -2.44 13.22 1.08
C LEU A 31 -3.11 14.58 1.28
N LEU A 32 -2.44 15.67 0.92
CA LEU A 32 -2.99 17.03 1.01
C LEU A 32 -4.20 17.19 0.09
N ILE A 33 -4.09 16.72 -1.15
CA ILE A 33 -5.19 16.74 -2.13
C ILE A 33 -6.33 15.83 -1.66
N SER A 34 -6.03 14.59 -1.25
CA SER A 34 -7.03 13.64 -0.75
C SER A 34 -7.81 14.23 0.43
N SER A 35 -7.11 14.76 1.43
CA SER A 35 -7.72 15.31 2.64
C SER A 35 -8.56 16.55 2.34
N SER A 36 -8.10 17.41 1.43
CA SER A 36 -8.85 18.59 0.99
C SER A 36 -10.12 18.19 0.24
N LEU A 37 -10.02 17.19 -0.63
CA LEU A 37 -11.15 16.65 -1.39
C LEU A 37 -12.17 16.00 -0.45
N ASP A 38 -11.72 15.20 0.51
CA ASP A 38 -12.61 14.55 1.47
C ASP A 38 -13.36 15.58 2.34
N GLN A 39 -12.67 16.60 2.85
CA GLN A 39 -13.33 17.69 3.59
C GLN A 39 -14.34 18.46 2.72
N PHE A 40 -14.00 18.70 1.45
CA PHE A 40 -14.92 19.33 0.52
C PHE A 40 -16.18 18.47 0.29
N ILE A 41 -16.01 17.18 0.00
CA ILE A 41 -17.12 16.23 -0.22
C ILE A 41 -18.00 16.13 1.02
N ASN A 42 -17.40 15.95 2.20
CA ASN A 42 -18.13 15.85 3.46
C ASN A 42 -18.94 17.11 3.75
N SER A 43 -18.36 18.30 3.53
CA SER A 43 -19.07 19.57 3.67
C SER A 43 -20.28 19.69 2.72
N LYS A 44 -20.19 19.14 1.50
CA LYS A 44 -21.31 19.12 0.55
C LYS A 44 -22.39 18.13 0.94
N ILE A 45 -22.01 16.91 1.34
CA ILE A 45 -22.96 15.88 1.80
C ILE A 45 -23.70 16.38 3.04
N GLU A 46 -23.01 16.96 4.00
CA GLU A 46 -23.61 17.51 5.22
C GLU A 46 -24.60 18.64 4.92
N ALA A 47 -24.25 19.56 4.02
CA ALA A 47 -25.16 20.62 3.59
C ALA A 47 -26.44 20.08 2.94
N ILE A 48 -26.34 18.99 2.17
CA ILE A 48 -27.51 18.32 1.57
C ILE A 48 -28.36 17.65 2.67
N LEU A 49 -27.73 16.93 3.61
CA LEU A 49 -28.43 16.22 4.68
C LEU A 49 -29.16 17.17 5.65
N ARG A 50 -28.62 18.37 5.87
CA ARG A 50 -29.25 19.41 6.70
C ARG A 50 -30.32 20.22 5.94
N SER A 51 -30.45 20.03 4.64
CA SER A 51 -31.43 20.77 3.83
C SER A 51 -32.85 20.33 4.15
N PRO A 52 -33.79 21.27 4.42
CA PRO A 52 -35.20 20.95 4.64
C PRO A 52 -35.90 20.43 3.37
N ALA A 53 -35.28 20.57 2.19
CA ALA A 53 -35.85 20.15 0.90
C ALA A 53 -35.77 18.62 0.66
N GLY A 54 -35.21 17.84 1.60
CA GLY A 54 -35.02 16.41 1.46
C GLY A 54 -33.78 16.02 0.65
N LEU A 55 -33.64 14.72 0.38
CA LEU A 55 -32.43 14.13 -0.19
C LEU A 55 -32.28 14.49 -1.68
N SER A 56 -31.30 15.34 -2.01
CA SER A 56 -30.99 15.71 -3.40
C SER A 56 -30.27 14.59 -4.14
N GLN A 57 -30.53 14.40 -5.44
CA GLN A 57 -29.81 13.45 -6.30
C GLN A 57 -28.28 13.69 -6.31
N SER A 58 -27.83 14.92 -6.02
CA SER A 58 -26.42 15.27 -5.90
C SER A 58 -25.66 14.45 -4.84
N ILE A 59 -26.36 13.90 -3.83
CA ILE A 59 -25.73 13.03 -2.81
C ILE A 59 -25.08 11.79 -3.45
N TRP A 60 -25.69 11.23 -4.50
CA TRP A 60 -25.15 10.06 -5.20
C TRP A 60 -23.87 10.38 -5.95
N ILE A 61 -23.79 11.59 -6.52
CA ILE A 61 -22.58 12.08 -7.21
C ILE A 61 -21.45 12.23 -6.18
N TYR A 62 -21.68 12.92 -5.07
CA TYR A 62 -20.68 13.09 -4.03
C TYR A 62 -20.27 11.76 -3.38
N GLY A 63 -21.22 10.84 -3.18
CA GLY A 63 -20.95 9.49 -2.72
C GLY A 63 -20.06 8.70 -3.70
N ALA A 64 -20.35 8.75 -5.00
CA ALA A 64 -19.53 8.10 -6.02
C ALA A 64 -18.10 8.68 -6.08
N VAL A 65 -17.96 10.01 -6.00
CA VAL A 65 -16.64 10.67 -5.95
C VAL A 65 -15.89 10.28 -4.68
N SER A 66 -16.55 10.18 -3.53
CA SER A 66 -15.94 9.72 -2.28
C SER A 66 -15.40 8.29 -2.40
N ILE A 67 -16.20 7.37 -2.93
CA ILE A 67 -15.77 5.98 -3.15
C ILE A 67 -14.58 5.93 -4.09
N PHE A 68 -14.63 6.65 -5.21
CA PHE A 68 -13.53 6.71 -6.18
C PHE A 68 -12.26 7.28 -5.55
N SER A 69 -12.36 8.39 -4.82
CA SER A 69 -11.25 9.02 -4.07
C SER A 69 -10.60 8.02 -3.11
N SER A 70 -11.41 7.31 -2.32
CA SER A 70 -10.96 6.33 -1.33
C SER A 70 -10.22 5.13 -1.93
N LEU A 71 -10.41 4.84 -3.21
CA LEU A 71 -9.68 3.80 -3.94
C LEU A 71 -8.41 4.37 -4.60
N PHE A 72 -8.54 5.54 -5.24
CA PHE A 72 -7.52 6.12 -6.09
C PHE A 72 -6.31 6.65 -5.30
N PHE A 73 -6.54 7.41 -4.23
CA PHE A 73 -5.44 8.01 -3.47
C PHE A 73 -4.56 6.99 -2.75
N PRO A 74 -5.11 5.97 -2.05
CA PRO A 74 -4.28 4.93 -1.45
C PRO A 74 -3.42 4.19 -2.46
N LEU A 75 -3.92 3.96 -3.68
CA LEU A 75 -3.11 3.35 -4.75
C LEU A 75 -1.96 4.27 -5.16
N ILE A 76 -2.22 5.55 -5.40
CA ILE A 76 -1.19 6.53 -5.77
C ILE A 76 -0.12 6.62 -4.68
N ILE A 77 -0.54 6.68 -3.42
CA ILE A 77 0.36 6.71 -2.26
C ILE A 77 1.22 5.44 -2.22
N THR A 78 0.60 4.27 -2.36
CA THR A 78 1.30 2.97 -2.38
C THR A 78 2.28 2.89 -3.55
N PHE A 79 1.90 3.42 -4.71
CA PHE A 79 2.73 3.48 -5.91
C PHE A 79 3.97 4.37 -5.69
N PHE A 80 3.82 5.61 -5.21
CA PHE A 80 4.96 6.48 -4.92
C PHE A 80 5.86 5.94 -3.82
N ALA A 81 5.27 5.35 -2.77
CA ALA A 81 6.02 4.70 -1.71
C ALA A 81 6.84 3.52 -2.26
N SER A 82 6.22 2.67 -3.08
CA SER A 82 6.87 1.52 -3.72
C SER A 82 7.97 1.96 -4.67
N PHE A 83 7.74 2.99 -5.49
CA PHE A 83 8.77 3.57 -6.36
C PHE A 83 9.98 4.07 -5.56
N ALA A 84 9.75 4.89 -4.54
CA ALA A 84 10.83 5.44 -3.73
C ALA A 84 11.59 4.37 -2.94
N LEU A 85 10.88 3.36 -2.44
CA LEU A 85 11.50 2.21 -1.78
C LEU A 85 12.31 1.39 -2.79
N ALA A 86 11.78 1.13 -3.98
CA ALA A 86 12.45 0.43 -5.05
C ALA A 86 13.77 1.11 -5.47
N ARG A 87 13.79 2.45 -5.51
CA ARG A 87 15.02 3.26 -5.71
C ARG A 87 16.03 3.11 -4.57
N SER A 88 15.57 2.84 -3.36
CA SER A 88 16.41 2.71 -2.16
C SER A 88 16.95 1.29 -1.92
N ILE A 89 16.53 0.31 -2.73
CA ILE A 89 17.03 -1.07 -2.67
C ILE A 89 18.47 -1.09 -3.20
N GLN A 90 19.40 -1.53 -2.35
CA GLN A 90 20.83 -1.70 -2.72
C GLN A 90 21.14 -3.09 -3.31
N ASP A 91 20.13 -3.93 -3.49
CA ASP A 91 20.28 -5.25 -4.10
C ASP A 91 20.46 -5.10 -5.63
N VAL A 92 21.64 -5.49 -6.11
CA VAL A 92 22.06 -5.35 -7.51
C VAL A 92 21.15 -6.16 -8.45
N GLU A 93 20.62 -7.28 -7.99
CA GLU A 93 19.78 -8.13 -8.82
C GLU A 93 18.39 -7.50 -9.00
N TYR A 94 17.72 -7.16 -7.89
CA TYR A 94 16.39 -6.53 -7.95
C TYR A 94 16.41 -5.16 -8.63
N SER A 95 17.45 -4.36 -8.38
CA SER A 95 17.57 -3.01 -8.94
C SER A 95 17.68 -2.96 -10.48
N ARG A 96 18.02 -4.09 -11.15
CA ARG A 96 18.04 -4.18 -12.62
C ARG A 96 16.66 -4.31 -13.24
N PHE A 97 15.72 -4.95 -12.54
CA PHE A 97 14.36 -5.20 -13.06
C PHE A 97 13.42 -4.03 -12.82
N ILE A 98 13.73 -3.17 -11.86
CA ILE A 98 12.87 -2.03 -11.51
C ILE A 98 13.28 -0.81 -12.36
N PRO A 99 12.33 -0.21 -13.11
CA PRO A 99 12.57 1.00 -13.88
C PRO A 99 13.25 2.12 -13.09
N LYS A 100 14.17 2.81 -13.77
CA LYS A 100 14.94 3.89 -13.12
C LYS A 100 14.21 5.21 -13.01
N THR A 101 13.27 5.44 -13.92
CA THR A 101 12.50 6.66 -14.02
C THR A 101 11.09 6.44 -13.49
N LEU A 102 10.49 7.51 -12.99
CA LEU A 102 9.09 7.46 -12.53
C LEU A 102 8.14 7.11 -13.68
N ASP A 103 8.36 7.69 -14.87
CA ASP A 103 7.56 7.41 -16.07
C ASP A 103 7.63 5.94 -16.49
N GLY A 104 8.81 5.34 -16.49
CA GLY A 104 8.97 3.91 -16.77
C GLY A 104 8.26 3.05 -15.73
N PHE A 105 8.44 3.38 -14.44
CA PHE A 105 7.77 2.65 -13.36
C PHE A 105 6.24 2.74 -13.46
N PHE A 106 5.73 3.91 -13.85
CA PHE A 106 4.30 4.15 -14.06
C PHE A 106 3.75 3.35 -15.23
N LYS A 107 4.36 3.46 -16.41
CA LYS A 107 3.90 2.76 -17.61
C LYS A 107 3.89 1.24 -17.45
N GLU A 108 4.89 0.69 -16.78
CA GLU A 108 5.01 -0.76 -16.62
C GLU A 108 4.09 -1.33 -15.54
N ASN A 109 3.84 -0.58 -14.46
CA ASN A 109 3.23 -1.18 -13.27
C ASN A 109 1.89 -0.58 -12.85
N PHE A 110 1.55 0.65 -13.25
CA PHE A 110 0.37 1.33 -12.73
C PHE A 110 -0.93 0.67 -13.17
N GLU A 111 -1.07 0.33 -14.45
CA GLU A 111 -2.28 -0.31 -14.99
C GLU A 111 -2.55 -1.66 -14.32
N LEU A 112 -1.54 -2.53 -14.29
CA LEU A 112 -1.64 -3.84 -13.63
C LEU A 112 -1.95 -3.70 -12.13
N SER A 113 -1.30 -2.75 -11.46
CA SER A 113 -1.55 -2.51 -10.03
C SER A 113 -2.95 -2.00 -9.76
N PHE A 114 -3.47 -1.11 -10.61
CA PHE A 114 -4.84 -0.61 -10.52
C PHE A 114 -5.86 -1.74 -10.70
N LEU A 115 -5.69 -2.56 -11.74
CA LEU A 115 -6.55 -3.70 -12.02
C LEU A 115 -6.55 -4.70 -10.86
N GLU A 116 -5.37 -5.06 -10.36
CA GLU A 116 -5.23 -6.01 -9.25
C GLU A 116 -5.72 -5.44 -7.91
N THR A 117 -5.61 -4.13 -7.71
CA THR A 117 -6.21 -3.43 -6.57
C THR A 117 -7.73 -3.48 -6.65
N ILE A 118 -8.33 -3.20 -7.80
CA ILE A 118 -9.79 -3.36 -7.98
C ILE A 118 -10.21 -4.81 -7.74
N ARG A 119 -9.46 -5.77 -8.26
CA ARG A 119 -9.77 -7.20 -8.11
C ARG A 119 -9.72 -7.65 -6.65
N SER A 120 -8.72 -7.20 -5.90
CA SER A 120 -8.60 -7.48 -4.46
C SER A 120 -9.68 -6.80 -3.63
N TRP A 121 -10.00 -5.55 -3.92
CA TRP A 121 -11.11 -4.82 -3.30
C TRP A 121 -12.46 -5.46 -3.59
N GLY A 122 -12.75 -5.82 -4.84
CA GLY A 122 -14.00 -6.48 -5.22
C GLY A 122 -14.22 -7.79 -4.49
N LYS A 123 -13.16 -8.62 -4.35
CA LYS A 123 -13.25 -9.84 -3.52
C LYS A 123 -13.43 -9.53 -2.04
N THR A 124 -12.75 -8.52 -1.52
CA THR A 124 -12.89 -8.10 -0.13
C THR A 124 -14.33 -7.65 0.15
N PHE A 125 -14.89 -6.79 -0.70
CA PHE A 125 -16.27 -6.31 -0.60
C PHE A 125 -17.29 -7.44 -0.65
N LEU A 126 -17.16 -8.37 -1.60
CA LEU A 126 -18.07 -9.52 -1.70
C LEU A 126 -18.09 -10.33 -0.40
N TRP A 127 -16.91 -10.57 0.19
CA TRP A 127 -16.83 -11.25 1.48
C TRP A 127 -17.39 -10.40 2.62
N THR A 128 -17.15 -9.09 2.66
CA THR A 128 -17.71 -8.18 3.68
C THR A 128 -19.24 -8.16 3.65
N PHE A 129 -19.86 -8.13 2.46
CA PHE A 129 -21.31 -8.18 2.31
C PHE A 129 -21.90 -9.51 2.74
N LEU A 130 -21.20 -10.61 2.47
CA LEU A 130 -21.64 -11.93 2.93
C LEU A 130 -21.49 -12.05 4.45
N PHE A 131 -20.32 -11.67 4.97
CA PHE A 131 -20.00 -11.65 6.39
C PHE A 131 -18.86 -10.65 6.70
N ILE A 132 -19.11 -9.74 7.65
CA ILE A 132 -18.16 -8.67 8.01
C ILE A 132 -16.78 -9.22 8.41
N ILE A 133 -16.72 -10.23 9.30
CA ILE A 133 -15.46 -10.78 9.81
C ILE A 133 -14.61 -11.42 8.69
N PRO A 134 -15.13 -12.35 7.87
CA PRO A 134 -14.44 -12.84 6.68
C PRO A 134 -13.98 -11.75 5.72
N GLY A 135 -14.77 -10.70 5.52
CA GLY A 135 -14.38 -9.53 4.71
C GLY A 135 -13.10 -8.87 5.24
N ILE A 136 -13.07 -8.59 6.54
CA ILE A 136 -11.88 -8.03 7.21
C ILE A 136 -10.67 -8.95 7.05
N ILE A 137 -10.83 -10.26 7.24
CA ILE A 137 -9.73 -11.22 7.04
C ILE A 137 -9.21 -11.16 5.60
N LYS A 138 -10.10 -11.08 4.60
CA LYS A 138 -9.72 -10.96 3.20
C LYS A 138 -8.99 -9.66 2.89
N PHE A 139 -9.40 -8.55 3.50
CA PHE A 139 -8.70 -7.27 3.39
C PHE A 139 -7.22 -7.42 3.80
N PHE A 140 -6.94 -8.01 4.96
CA PHE A 140 -5.57 -8.26 5.42
C PHE A 140 -4.81 -9.19 4.48
N LEU A 141 -5.45 -10.26 4.01
CA LEU A 141 -4.82 -11.24 3.14
C LEU A 141 -4.47 -10.70 1.74
N TYR A 142 -5.16 -9.64 1.29
CA TYR A 142 -4.94 -9.04 -0.02
C TYR A 142 -4.20 -7.70 0.02
N MET A 143 -3.90 -7.15 1.20
CA MET A 143 -3.11 -5.93 1.33
C MET A 143 -1.76 -5.99 0.59
N PRO A 144 -1.02 -7.13 0.55
CA PRO A 144 0.23 -7.22 -0.20
C PRO A 144 0.13 -7.14 -1.73
N VAL A 145 -1.07 -7.16 -2.31
CA VAL A 145 -1.28 -7.29 -3.77
C VAL A 145 -0.49 -6.27 -4.59
N PRO A 146 -0.52 -4.94 -4.30
CA PRO A 146 0.26 -3.98 -5.08
C PRO A 146 1.76 -4.29 -5.06
N PHE A 147 2.30 -4.71 -3.92
CA PHE A 147 3.72 -5.05 -3.80
C PHE A 147 4.06 -6.35 -4.55
N VAL A 148 3.14 -7.31 -4.60
CA VAL A 148 3.32 -8.50 -5.45
C VAL A 148 3.44 -8.10 -6.91
N VAL A 149 2.57 -7.20 -7.39
CA VAL A 149 2.61 -6.69 -8.77
C VAL A 149 3.93 -5.98 -9.05
N PHE A 150 4.39 -5.13 -8.13
CA PHE A 150 5.62 -4.35 -8.33
C PHE A 150 6.91 -5.18 -8.24
N PHE A 151 6.95 -6.23 -7.41
CA PHE A 151 8.21 -6.85 -7.01
C PHE A 151 8.33 -8.35 -7.27
N SER A 152 7.25 -9.06 -7.65
CA SER A 152 7.32 -10.49 -7.95
C SER A 152 7.65 -10.75 -9.41
N LYS A 153 8.83 -11.34 -9.67
CA LYS A 153 9.23 -11.75 -11.02
C LYS A 153 8.30 -12.83 -11.59
N ARG A 154 7.85 -13.76 -10.75
CA ARG A 154 6.92 -14.83 -11.13
C ARG A 154 5.57 -14.29 -11.55
N TYR A 155 5.07 -13.25 -10.87
CA TYR A 155 3.83 -12.60 -11.28
C TYR A 155 4.01 -11.91 -12.65
N GLN A 156 5.11 -11.17 -12.83
CA GLN A 156 5.43 -10.52 -14.10
C GLN A 156 5.61 -11.52 -15.25
N ALA A 157 6.12 -12.72 -14.97
CA ALA A 157 6.22 -13.84 -15.91
C ALA A 157 4.89 -14.57 -16.15
N GLY A 158 3.80 -14.22 -15.44
CA GLY A 158 2.49 -14.86 -15.55
C GLY A 158 2.41 -16.25 -14.90
N GLU A 159 3.41 -16.65 -14.11
CA GLU A 159 3.49 -17.98 -13.49
C GLU A 159 2.57 -18.12 -12.26
N VAL A 160 2.24 -17.00 -11.61
CA VAL A 160 1.46 -16.99 -10.37
C VAL A 160 0.46 -15.85 -10.34
N ASP A 161 -0.73 -16.14 -9.80
CA ASP A 161 -1.78 -15.15 -9.58
C ASP A 161 -1.44 -14.23 -8.39
N ALA A 162 -1.54 -12.90 -8.58
CA ALA A 162 -1.19 -11.92 -7.54
C ALA A 162 -1.95 -12.13 -6.22
N LEU A 163 -3.25 -12.43 -6.29
CA LEU A 163 -4.07 -12.63 -5.10
C LEU A 163 -3.69 -13.92 -4.34
N LYS A 164 -3.35 -14.99 -5.06
CA LYS A 164 -2.86 -16.24 -4.43
C LYS A 164 -1.52 -16.02 -3.74
N LEU A 165 -0.58 -15.34 -4.40
CA LEU A 165 0.73 -15.05 -3.83
C LEU A 165 0.61 -14.09 -2.63
N ALA A 166 -0.20 -13.04 -2.73
CA ALA A 166 -0.48 -12.13 -1.62
C ALA A 166 -1.09 -12.86 -0.41
N GLN A 167 -1.99 -13.81 -0.62
CA GLN A 167 -2.50 -14.67 0.46
C GLN A 167 -1.41 -15.52 1.10
N LYS A 168 -0.51 -16.11 0.30
CA LYS A 168 0.60 -16.94 0.79
C LYS A 168 1.55 -16.09 1.66
N ILE A 169 1.92 -14.90 1.17
CA ILE A 169 2.72 -13.91 1.91
C ILE A 169 2.03 -13.54 3.22
N SER A 170 0.75 -13.17 3.14
CA SER A 170 -0.02 -12.71 4.28
C SER A 170 -0.18 -13.77 5.35
N LYS A 171 -0.39 -15.04 4.96
CA LYS A 171 -0.49 -16.15 5.92
C LYS A 171 0.85 -16.42 6.61
N LYS A 172 1.97 -16.40 5.89
CA LYS A 172 3.31 -16.59 6.50
C LYS A 172 3.65 -15.47 7.48
N HIS A 173 3.18 -14.25 7.23
CA HIS A 173 3.52 -13.07 8.02
C HIS A 173 2.33 -12.44 8.77
N TRP A 174 1.27 -13.21 9.01
CA TRP A 174 0.00 -12.72 9.51
C TRP A 174 0.14 -11.85 10.76
N PHE A 175 0.91 -12.34 11.74
CA PHE A 175 1.11 -11.65 13.02
C PHE A 175 1.75 -10.26 12.84
N TRP A 176 2.81 -10.17 12.04
CA TRP A 176 3.51 -8.91 11.81
C TRP A 176 2.70 -7.92 10.97
N LEU A 177 1.97 -8.41 9.96
CA LEU A 177 1.07 -7.58 9.17
C LEU A 177 -0.06 -7.03 10.05
N LEU A 178 -0.60 -7.85 10.96
CA LEU A 178 -1.63 -7.40 11.90
C LEU A 178 -1.09 -6.32 12.85
N ILE A 179 0.12 -6.49 13.38
CA ILE A 179 0.77 -5.48 14.23
C ILE A 179 0.95 -4.16 13.46
N TYR A 180 1.57 -4.21 12.28
CA TYR A 180 1.84 -2.99 11.51
C TYR A 180 0.56 -2.30 11.10
N MET A 181 -0.44 -3.03 10.63
CA MET A 181 -1.74 -2.45 10.30
C MET A 181 -2.40 -1.83 11.52
N THR A 182 -2.53 -2.57 12.63
CA THR A 182 -3.15 -2.05 13.85
C THR A 182 -2.43 -0.79 14.34
N MET A 183 -1.10 -0.79 14.32
CA MET A 183 -0.31 0.35 14.76
C MET A 183 -0.47 1.56 13.83
N PHE A 184 -0.30 1.38 12.51
CA PHE A 184 -0.23 2.48 11.56
C PHE A 184 -1.60 2.95 11.03
N THR A 185 -2.60 2.06 10.95
CA THR A 185 -3.93 2.41 10.42
C THR A 185 -4.97 2.64 11.52
N PHE A 186 -4.69 2.24 12.76
CA PHE A 186 -5.64 2.42 13.87
C PHE A 186 -5.04 3.22 15.03
N VAL A 187 -4.01 2.69 15.72
CA VAL A 187 -3.47 3.31 16.94
C VAL A 187 -2.93 4.71 16.67
N LEU A 188 -2.03 4.87 15.69
CA LEU A 188 -1.43 6.17 15.39
C LEU A 188 -2.49 7.20 14.93
N PRO A 189 -3.35 6.93 13.93
CA PRO A 189 -4.42 7.85 13.55
C PRO A 189 -5.34 8.20 14.72
N MET A 190 -5.74 7.23 15.54
CA MET A 190 -6.61 7.46 16.70
C MET A 190 -5.94 8.39 17.72
N THR A 191 -4.66 8.17 18.05
CA THR A 191 -3.93 9.05 18.98
C THR A 191 -3.78 10.47 18.44
N LEU A 192 -3.54 10.62 17.13
CA LEU A 192 -3.47 11.94 16.49
C LEU A 192 -4.83 12.63 16.49
N SER A 193 -5.92 11.91 16.20
CA SER A 193 -7.27 12.46 16.25
C SER A 193 -7.65 12.90 17.67
N LEU A 194 -7.39 12.09 18.70
CA LEU A 194 -7.74 12.45 20.08
C LEU A 194 -7.11 13.77 20.57
N GLY A 195 -5.89 14.09 20.12
CA GLY A 195 -5.20 15.31 20.52
C GLY A 195 -5.36 16.49 19.55
N MET A 196 -5.58 16.23 18.26
CA MET A 196 -5.38 17.22 17.20
C MET A 196 -6.53 17.34 16.19
N ASP A 197 -7.70 16.75 16.45
CA ASP A 197 -8.80 16.72 15.46
C ASP A 197 -9.23 18.12 14.99
N GLN A 198 -9.38 19.05 15.92
CA GLN A 198 -9.73 20.45 15.64
C GLN A 198 -8.75 21.11 14.65
N TYR A 199 -7.47 20.72 14.68
CA TYR A 199 -6.43 21.30 13.84
C TYR A 199 -6.33 20.65 12.46
N ARG A 200 -7.11 19.58 12.17
CA ARG A 200 -7.12 18.92 10.87
C ARG A 200 -8.01 19.63 9.84
N VAL A 201 -8.87 20.58 10.25
CA VAL A 201 -9.77 21.31 9.36
C VAL A 201 -8.99 22.37 8.57
N PHE A 202 -8.82 22.18 7.26
CA PHE A 202 -8.03 23.08 6.40
C PHE A 202 -8.61 24.49 6.32
N ARG A 203 -9.93 24.62 6.43
CA ARG A 203 -10.62 25.92 6.37
C ARG A 203 -10.34 26.79 7.58
N GLU A 204 -10.15 26.19 8.76
CA GLU A 204 -9.97 26.92 10.02
C GLU A 204 -8.50 27.02 10.40
N TYR A 205 -7.74 25.94 10.23
CA TYR A 205 -6.36 25.81 10.71
C TYR A 205 -5.42 25.34 9.60
N PHE A 206 -5.38 26.07 8.47
CA PHE A 206 -4.62 25.68 7.27
C PHE A 206 -3.17 25.24 7.56
N VAL A 207 -2.44 26.03 8.36
CA VAL A 207 -1.03 25.73 8.68
C VAL A 207 -0.90 24.44 9.49
N TYR A 208 -1.71 24.27 10.54
CA TYR A 208 -1.65 23.07 11.38
C TYR A 208 -2.13 21.82 10.63
N ALA A 209 -3.18 21.93 9.81
CA ALA A 209 -3.67 20.83 8.98
C ALA A 209 -2.60 20.38 7.96
N THR A 210 -1.88 21.34 7.38
CA THR A 210 -0.75 21.07 6.48
C THR A 210 0.40 20.37 7.22
N LEU A 211 0.76 20.82 8.42
CA LEU A 211 1.81 20.18 9.24
C LEU A 211 1.42 18.76 9.66
N LEU A 212 0.17 18.54 10.08
CA LEU A 212 -0.34 17.22 10.41
C LEU A 212 -0.33 16.30 9.18
N THR A 213 -0.65 16.82 7.99
CA THR A 213 -0.56 16.07 6.74
C THR A 213 0.89 15.70 6.40
N ALA A 214 1.85 16.56 6.71
CA ALA A 214 3.28 16.22 6.59
C ALA A 214 3.69 15.10 7.55
N ILE A 215 3.19 15.11 8.78
CA ILE A 215 3.40 14.00 9.74
C ILE A 215 2.76 12.71 9.21
N ASP A 216 1.51 12.77 8.74
CA ASP A 216 0.80 11.62 8.15
C ASP A 216 1.59 11.06 6.95
N ALA A 217 2.22 11.90 6.12
CA ALA A 217 3.08 11.47 5.02
C ALA A 217 4.32 10.68 5.50
N VAL A 218 4.98 11.14 6.56
CA VAL A 218 6.11 10.43 7.18
C VAL A 218 5.64 9.07 7.72
N VAL A 219 4.52 9.04 8.44
CA VAL A 219 3.93 7.82 9.01
C VAL A 219 3.61 6.80 7.91
N VAL A 220 2.99 7.25 6.82
CA VAL A 220 2.67 6.42 5.65
C VAL A 220 3.93 5.85 5.00
N ILE A 221 4.99 6.64 4.84
CA ILE A 221 6.27 6.16 4.27
C ILE A 221 6.88 5.08 5.16
N VAL A 222 6.89 5.30 6.47
CA VAL A 222 7.41 4.34 7.45
C VAL A 222 6.59 3.05 7.45
N PHE A 223 5.25 3.15 7.38
CA PHE A 223 4.38 1.99 7.23
C PHE A 223 4.72 1.17 5.98
N HIS A 224 4.80 1.79 4.82
CA HIS A 224 5.13 1.11 3.56
C HIS A 224 6.54 0.50 3.58
N TYR A 225 7.49 1.17 4.22
CA TYR A 225 8.84 0.63 4.42
C TYR A 225 8.80 -0.71 5.18
N TYR A 226 8.10 -0.78 6.31
CA TYR A 226 8.03 -2.00 7.12
C TYR A 226 7.28 -3.13 6.41
N ILE A 227 6.17 -2.81 5.76
CA ILE A 227 5.39 -3.78 4.97
C ILE A 227 6.22 -4.33 3.81
N LEU A 228 6.83 -3.46 3.01
CA LEU A 228 7.62 -3.89 1.87
C LEU A 228 8.84 -4.71 2.29
N LYS A 229 9.54 -4.33 3.36
CA LYS A 229 10.68 -5.09 3.89
C LYS A 229 10.29 -6.53 4.20
N LEU A 230 9.11 -6.71 4.78
CA LEU A 230 8.57 -8.03 5.12
C LEU A 230 8.17 -8.81 3.86
N ILE A 231 7.52 -8.16 2.89
CA ILE A 231 7.10 -8.79 1.63
C ILE A 231 8.30 -9.19 0.77
N LEU A 232 9.30 -8.33 0.62
CA LEU A 232 10.48 -8.63 -0.20
C LEU A 232 11.33 -9.75 0.39
N LYS A 233 11.40 -9.86 1.71
CA LYS A 233 12.02 -11.02 2.36
C LYS A 233 11.34 -12.32 1.90
N PHE A 234 10.00 -12.33 1.88
CA PHE A 234 9.25 -13.48 1.39
C PHE A 234 9.50 -13.77 -0.09
N ILE A 235 9.38 -12.74 -0.95
CA ILE A 235 9.49 -12.92 -2.41
C ILE A 235 10.86 -13.47 -2.78
N LYS A 236 11.93 -12.95 -2.16
CA LYS A 236 13.30 -13.44 -2.38
C LYS A 236 13.47 -14.90 -1.98
N ASP A 237 12.94 -15.29 -0.82
CA ASP A 237 12.96 -16.67 -0.36
C ASP A 237 12.22 -17.58 -1.37
N ASP A 238 11.01 -17.18 -1.81
CA ASP A 238 10.18 -17.97 -2.73
C ASP A 238 10.85 -18.09 -4.12
N ASP A 239 11.35 -17.00 -4.69
CA ASP A 239 12.03 -16.99 -5.99
C ASP A 239 13.28 -17.89 -5.97
N SER A 240 14.04 -17.87 -4.87
CA SER A 240 15.24 -18.70 -4.73
C SER A 240 14.92 -20.20 -4.73
N VAL A 241 13.87 -20.63 -4.00
CA VAL A 241 13.45 -22.03 -3.92
C VAL A 241 12.97 -22.53 -5.28
N ASN A 242 12.12 -21.76 -5.98
CA ASN A 242 11.63 -22.19 -7.30
C ASN A 242 12.77 -22.29 -8.32
N SER A 243 13.77 -21.39 -8.26
CA SER A 243 14.91 -21.45 -9.19
C SER A 243 15.76 -22.72 -9.03
N ILE A 244 15.82 -23.28 -7.82
CA ILE A 244 16.50 -24.54 -7.53
C ILE A 244 15.65 -25.70 -8.06
N GLU A 245 14.35 -25.73 -7.76
CA GLU A 245 13.44 -26.79 -8.22
C GLU A 245 13.41 -26.89 -9.76
N ILE A 246 13.43 -25.76 -10.47
CA ILE A 246 13.48 -25.73 -11.94
C ILE A 246 14.80 -26.29 -12.46
N LYS A 247 15.94 -25.93 -11.84
CA LYS A 247 17.25 -26.47 -12.24
C LYS A 247 17.34 -27.97 -12.02
N GLU A 248 16.85 -28.46 -10.89
CA GLU A 248 16.76 -29.89 -10.57
C GLU A 248 15.85 -30.63 -11.57
N ALA A 249 14.69 -30.08 -11.89
CA ALA A 249 13.76 -30.67 -12.86
C ALA A 249 14.35 -30.76 -14.28
N HIS A 250 15.27 -29.88 -14.64
CA HIS A 250 15.96 -29.86 -15.93
C HIS A 250 17.32 -30.59 -15.93
N GLY A 251 17.71 -31.25 -14.83
CA GLY A 251 18.99 -31.95 -14.73
C GLY A 251 20.21 -31.02 -14.83
N LEU A 252 20.03 -29.73 -14.57
CA LEU A 252 21.11 -28.76 -14.52
C LEU A 252 21.72 -28.81 -13.11
N ASN A 253 22.94 -29.33 -12.99
CA ASN A 253 23.65 -29.40 -11.71
C ASN A 253 23.76 -28.01 -11.06
N VAL A 254 23.31 -27.92 -9.80
CA VAL A 254 23.32 -26.70 -8.96
C VAL A 254 24.73 -26.26 -8.61
#